data_AF-A0A485KZY6-F1
#
_entry.id   AF-A0A485KZY6-F1
#
_cell.length_a   1.000
_cell.length_b   1.000
_cell.length_c   1.000
_cell.angle_alpha   90.00
_cell.angle_beta   90.00
_cell.angle_gamma   90.00
#
_symmetry.space_group_name_H-M   'P 1'
#
loop_
_entity.id
_entity.type
_entity.pdbx_description
1 polymer ?
#
loop_
_entity_poly.entity_id
_entity_poly.type
_entity_poly.pdbx_seq_one_letter_code
_entity_poly.pdbx_strand_id
1 'polypeptide(L)'
;MTILIRWDERQAFDAVAQWFDVPDSEWGARAVSSNFLIYETVRAGGFNPRLTHASMPPRTISEKDFDPIVQFIDNQRGTVLTREERLDILRLHAYFRFKGEAYANESIISLLGRGMVAVKQVWTEYTNSTTVTEAKVAANYDSHATRIEDTRYDQQLIRDFVRERLLQRQRTVAHDVMMFLHAHNLVDFDPANKKSMSSCLRIVGFAIYLLSEKNSPMRAEYTQSMMANLNSLEPRPVVYLDESYIHQHYARDELSLYDPNDEQDLQVKAMAEGSRHDEGILAVDIFEGGSRGQKETKDYHGMFDHQYFAIWFSALLDQLDAFGVYNSLIVLDNAKYHKTLPPGTPHSGMLKAEMQSACLSIGIPFDHSDLKPALWAKLMHHVQTNVEPEIFLMAKARGH
;
A
#
# COMPACT_ATOMS: atom_id res chain seq x y z
N MET A 1 -11.39 -22.14 15.53
CA MET A 1 -10.00 -22.39 15.95
C MET A 1 -9.17 -21.28 15.33
N THR A 2 -8.89 -20.22 16.07
CA THR A 2 -7.98 -19.17 15.61
C THR A 2 -6.59 -19.52 16.12
N ILE A 3 -5.67 -19.64 15.17
CA ILE A 3 -4.29 -20.09 15.37
C ILE A 3 -3.48 -18.88 15.87
N LEU A 4 -2.88 -19.00 17.05
CA LEU A 4 -1.81 -18.11 17.47
C LEU A 4 -0.52 -18.57 16.79
N ILE A 5 -0.12 -17.92 15.70
CA ILE A 5 1.22 -18.12 15.16
C ILE A 5 2.16 -17.19 15.91
N ARG A 6 2.93 -17.73 16.86
CA ARG A 6 4.11 -17.05 17.36
C ARG A 6 5.19 -17.18 16.28
N TRP A 7 5.39 -16.12 15.50
CA TRP A 7 6.54 -16.04 14.60
C TRP A 7 7.80 -15.85 15.45
N ASP A 8 8.70 -16.83 15.43
CA ASP A 8 10.07 -16.66 15.89
C ASP A 8 10.79 -15.77 14.85
N GLU A 9 11.13 -14.55 15.28
CA GLU A 9 11.61 -13.42 14.46
C GLU A 9 12.92 -13.70 13.70
N ARG A 10 13.55 -14.87 13.85
CA ARG A 10 14.79 -15.21 13.13
C ARG A 10 14.61 -15.80 11.74
N GLN A 11 13.46 -16.41 11.42
CA GLN A 11 13.26 -16.98 10.06
C GLN A 11 12.63 -15.98 9.07
N ALA A 12 12.04 -14.89 9.58
CA ALA A 12 11.53 -13.77 8.81
C ALA A 12 12.62 -13.02 8.04
N PHE A 13 13.76 -12.82 8.71
CA PHE A 13 14.86 -12.00 8.22
C PHE A 13 15.60 -12.67 7.06
N ASP A 14 15.77 -14.00 7.09
CA ASP A 14 16.45 -14.74 6.03
C ASP A 14 15.64 -14.79 4.72
N ALA A 15 14.30 -14.71 4.78
CA ALA A 15 13.44 -14.72 3.61
C ALA A 15 13.36 -13.36 2.88
N VAL A 16 13.54 -12.25 3.61
CA VAL A 16 13.56 -10.89 3.04
C VAL A 16 14.96 -10.53 2.51
N ALA A 17 16.03 -11.01 3.15
CA ALA A 17 17.41 -10.79 2.71
C ALA A 17 17.71 -11.45 1.34
N GLN A 18 17.10 -12.59 1.02
CA GLN A 18 17.25 -13.26 -0.28
C GLN A 18 16.56 -12.53 -1.46
N TRP A 19 15.74 -11.51 -1.19
CA TRP A 19 15.03 -10.76 -2.23
C TRP A 19 15.72 -9.45 -2.65
N PHE A 20 16.68 -8.95 -1.87
CA PHE A 20 17.24 -7.61 -2.09
C PHE A 20 18.75 -7.53 -2.37
N ASP A 21 19.51 -8.61 -2.23
CA ASP A 21 20.95 -8.67 -2.59
C ASP A 21 21.75 -7.42 -2.12
N VAL A 22 21.50 -6.97 -0.88
CA VAL A 22 22.19 -5.82 -0.27
C VAL A 22 23.29 -6.37 0.66
N PRO A 23 24.57 -5.98 0.48
CA PRO A 23 25.65 -6.37 1.39
C PRO A 23 25.50 -5.74 2.77
N ASP A 24 25.90 -6.49 3.81
CA ASP A 24 25.82 -6.15 5.24
C ASP A 24 26.53 -4.86 5.71
N SER A 25 27.14 -4.07 4.81
CA SER A 25 28.01 -2.94 5.16
C SER A 25 27.35 -1.56 5.24
N GLU A 26 26.04 -1.41 5.02
CA GLU A 26 25.40 -0.07 4.93
C GLU A 26 24.37 0.28 6.04
N TRP A 27 24.30 -0.48 7.14
CA TRP A 27 23.34 -0.20 8.24
C TRP A 27 23.91 0.64 9.39
N GLY A 28 24.83 1.56 9.11
CA GLY A 28 25.52 2.29 10.17
C GLY A 28 25.98 3.70 9.81
N ALA A 29 25.06 4.61 9.49
CA ALA A 29 25.22 6.05 9.76
C ALA A 29 24.08 6.87 9.15
N ARG A 30 23.15 7.37 9.98
CA ARG A 30 22.52 8.70 9.81
C ARG A 30 21.65 9.03 11.02
N ALA A 31 22.30 9.56 12.04
CA ALA A 31 21.66 10.36 13.07
C ALA A 31 22.43 11.68 13.21
N VAL A 32 21.68 12.75 13.49
CA VAL A 32 22.10 14.06 13.98
C VAL A 32 22.57 15.09 12.93
N SER A 33 21.69 16.03 12.59
CA SER A 33 21.98 17.45 12.86
C SER A 33 20.71 18.31 12.80
N SER A 34 20.22 18.65 13.98
CA SER A 34 19.21 19.66 14.25
C SER A 34 19.75 21.08 14.04
N ASN A 35 18.90 21.94 13.46
CA ASN A 35 19.08 23.39 13.36
C ASN A 35 19.41 24.02 14.72
N PHE A 36 20.47 24.82 14.79
CA PHE A 36 20.63 25.85 15.82
C PHE A 36 21.29 27.11 15.22
N LEU A 37 20.54 28.20 15.27
CA LEU A 37 20.98 29.57 14.99
C LEU A 37 21.94 30.03 16.09
N ILE A 38 23.10 30.56 15.71
CA ILE A 38 23.85 31.50 16.55
C ILE A 38 24.25 32.69 15.67
N TYR A 39 23.62 33.83 15.96
CA TYR A 39 24.12 35.15 15.62
C TYR A 39 25.33 35.45 16.51
N GLU A 40 26.46 35.85 15.92
CA GLU A 40 27.44 36.63 16.67
C GLU A 40 27.99 37.78 15.84
N THR A 41 27.94 38.94 16.47
CA THR A 41 28.26 40.26 15.93
C THR A 41 29.68 40.58 16.36
N VAL A 42 30.60 40.81 15.43
CA VAL A 42 31.85 41.53 15.71
C VAL A 42 31.89 42.79 14.86
N ARG A 43 31.70 43.92 15.54
CA ARG A 43 31.91 45.27 15.04
C ARG A 43 33.41 45.58 14.94
N ALA A 44 33.66 46.50 14.00
CA ALA A 44 34.65 47.59 14.04
C ALA A 44 35.90 47.41 13.17
N GLY A 45 35.94 48.16 12.06
CA GLY A 45 37.17 48.44 11.34
C GLY A 45 36.96 48.98 9.93
N GLY A 46 36.80 50.30 9.80
CA GLY A 46 37.30 51.11 8.67
C GLY A 46 36.85 50.77 7.25
N PHE A 47 35.89 51.54 6.75
CA PHE A 47 35.67 51.72 5.31
C PHE A 47 36.91 52.42 4.71
N ASN A 48 37.68 51.74 3.86
CA ASN A 48 38.77 52.34 3.10
C ASN A 48 38.58 52.06 1.60
N PRO A 49 38.00 53.00 0.82
CA PRO A 49 37.78 52.80 -0.60
C PRO A 49 39.02 53.27 -1.36
N ARG A 50 39.98 52.36 -1.56
CA ARG A 50 41.00 52.35 -2.64
C ARG A 50 42.04 51.27 -2.33
N LEU A 51 41.74 50.04 -2.71
CA LEU A 51 42.78 49.08 -3.05
C LEU A 51 42.75 48.94 -4.57
N THR A 52 43.80 49.49 -5.16
CA THR A 52 44.26 49.26 -6.53
C THR A 52 44.04 47.79 -6.92
N HIS A 53 43.46 47.53 -8.09
CA HIS A 53 43.48 46.21 -8.74
C HIS A 53 44.95 45.84 -9.02
N ALA A 54 45.68 45.42 -8.00
CA ALA A 54 46.79 44.51 -8.17
C ALA A 54 46.16 43.28 -8.84
N SER A 55 46.68 42.93 -10.01
CA SER A 55 46.45 41.67 -10.70
C SER A 55 46.47 40.55 -9.66
N MET A 56 45.31 40.16 -9.13
CA MET A 56 45.20 38.93 -8.38
C MET A 56 45.64 37.84 -9.36
N PRO A 57 46.67 37.05 -9.05
CA PRO A 57 46.99 35.90 -9.88
C PRO A 57 45.71 35.07 -10.02
N PRO A 58 45.44 34.46 -11.19
CA PRO A 58 44.27 33.63 -11.35
C PRO A 58 44.23 32.67 -10.17
N ARG A 59 43.11 32.64 -9.43
CA ARG A 59 42.90 31.66 -8.36
C ARG A 59 42.81 30.30 -9.03
N THR A 60 43.96 29.68 -9.27
CA THR A 60 44.08 28.35 -9.85
C THR A 60 43.70 27.36 -8.77
N ILE A 61 42.73 26.51 -9.07
CA ILE A 61 42.38 25.36 -8.24
C ILE A 61 43.40 24.24 -8.49
N SER A 62 43.74 23.47 -7.46
CA SER A 62 44.62 22.31 -7.62
C SER A 62 43.82 21.11 -8.17
N GLU A 63 44.49 20.13 -8.76
CA GLU A 63 43.86 18.88 -9.22
C GLU A 63 43.11 18.17 -8.07
N LYS A 64 43.63 18.27 -6.85
CA LYS A 64 43.00 17.73 -5.63
C LYS A 64 41.70 18.43 -5.24
N ASP A 65 41.50 19.68 -5.68
CA ASP A 65 40.28 20.45 -5.44
C ASP A 65 39.30 20.33 -6.62
N PHE A 66 39.78 19.95 -7.80
CA PHE A 66 38.96 19.80 -9.00
C PHE A 66 38.04 18.57 -8.91
N ASP A 67 38.58 17.40 -8.56
CA ASP A 67 37.81 16.14 -8.52
C ASP A 67 36.61 16.20 -7.55
N PRO A 68 36.75 16.73 -6.31
CA PRO A 68 35.60 16.86 -5.40
C PRO A 68 34.50 17.79 -5.92
N ILE A 69 34.87 18.84 -6.67
CA ILE A 69 33.89 19.77 -7.26
C ILE A 69 33.12 19.09 -8.38
N VAL A 70 33.80 18.34 -9.26
CA VAL A 70 33.15 17.55 -10.32
C VAL A 70 32.23 16.50 -9.71
N GLN A 71 32.69 15.77 -8.69
CA GLN A 71 31.87 14.76 -8.01
C GLN A 71 30.65 15.37 -7.31
N PHE A 72 30.77 16.56 -6.72
CA PHE A 72 29.64 17.29 -6.15
C PHE A 72 28.61 17.64 -7.24
N ILE A 73 29.05 18.13 -8.39
CA ILE A 73 28.18 18.46 -9.52
C ILE A 73 27.45 17.20 -10.03
N ASP A 74 28.16 16.09 -10.19
CA ASP A 74 27.57 14.83 -10.67
C ASP A 74 26.51 14.29 -9.70
N ASN A 75 26.73 14.43 -8.38
CA ASN A 75 25.77 14.01 -7.36
C ASN A 75 24.51 14.89 -7.29
N GLN A 76 24.61 16.18 -7.63
CA GLN A 76 23.48 17.10 -7.60
C GLN A 76 22.65 17.07 -8.90
N ARG A 77 23.22 16.57 -10.00
CA ARG A 77 22.55 16.56 -11.30
C ARG A 77 21.67 15.33 -11.47
N GLY A 78 20.49 15.55 -12.07
CA GLY A 78 19.63 14.47 -12.52
C GLY A 78 20.28 13.65 -13.65
N THR A 79 19.86 12.40 -13.76
CA THR A 79 20.26 11.48 -14.84
C THR A 79 19.70 11.88 -16.20
N VAL A 80 18.59 12.63 -16.21
CA VAL A 80 17.90 13.10 -17.42
C VAL A 80 18.30 14.55 -17.70
N LEU A 81 18.65 14.85 -18.96
CA LEU A 81 19.06 16.18 -19.39
C LEU A 81 17.86 17.13 -19.53
N THR A 82 17.88 18.24 -18.81
CA THR A 82 16.88 19.30 -18.98
C THR A 82 17.05 19.97 -20.34
N ARG A 83 16.03 20.71 -20.79
CA ARG A 83 16.11 21.47 -22.05
C ARG A 83 17.26 22.47 -22.05
N GLU A 84 17.51 23.14 -20.93
CA GLU A 84 18.58 24.13 -20.79
C GLU A 84 19.96 23.49 -20.93
N GLU A 85 20.20 22.35 -20.27
CA GLU A 85 21.46 21.63 -20.40
C GLU A 85 21.71 21.14 -21.83
N ARG A 86 20.65 20.76 -22.56
CA ARG A 86 20.76 20.39 -23.98
C ARG A 86 21.09 21.59 -24.86
N LEU A 87 20.58 22.77 -24.55
CA LEU A 87 20.94 24.02 -25.26
C LEU A 87 22.40 24.40 -25.02
N ASP A 88 22.91 24.20 -23.80
CA ASP A 88 24.33 24.42 -23.48
C ASP A 88 25.25 23.46 -24.24
N ILE A 89 24.88 22.17 -24.32
CA ILE A 89 25.58 21.18 -25.15
C ILE A 89 25.61 21.64 -26.63
N LEU A 90 24.47 22.11 -27.16
CA LEU A 90 24.39 22.60 -28.53
C LEU A 90 25.27 23.84 -28.75
N ARG A 91 25.31 24.76 -27.77
CA ARG A 91 26.15 25.96 -27.82
C ARG A 91 27.63 25.60 -27.87
N LEU A 92 28.07 24.60 -27.11
CA LEU A 92 29.45 24.12 -27.14
C LEU A 92 29.79 23.43 -28.46
N HIS A 93 28.88 22.63 -29.04
CA HIS A 93 29.07 22.09 -30.38
C HIS A 93 29.29 23.19 -31.40
N ALA A 94 28.47 24.24 -31.39
CA ALA A 94 28.62 25.38 -32.29
C ALA A 94 29.98 26.06 -32.10
N TYR A 95 30.42 26.25 -30.85
CA TYR A 95 31.71 26.87 -30.54
C TYR A 95 32.91 26.04 -31.02
N PHE A 96 32.98 24.76 -30.65
CA PHE A 96 34.12 23.90 -30.99
C PHE A 96 34.22 23.60 -32.48
N ARG A 97 33.08 23.40 -33.14
CA ARG A 97 33.05 23.20 -34.59
C ARG A 97 33.41 24.47 -35.36
N PHE A 98 32.99 25.64 -34.87
CA PHE A 98 33.44 26.92 -35.44
C PHE A 98 34.96 27.11 -35.31
N LYS A 99 35.55 26.64 -34.21
CA LYS A 99 37.01 26.66 -33.98
C LYS A 99 37.79 25.60 -34.75
N GLY A 100 37.10 24.70 -35.47
CA GLY A 100 37.74 23.65 -36.27
C GLY A 100 38.36 22.53 -35.43
N GLU A 101 37.85 22.30 -34.23
CA GLU A 101 38.40 21.29 -33.32
C GLU A 101 38.07 19.86 -33.78
N ALA A 102 39.09 19.01 -33.93
CA ALA A 102 38.96 17.65 -34.46
C ALA A 102 38.15 16.72 -33.54
N TYR A 103 38.20 16.96 -32.22
CA TYR A 103 37.59 16.12 -31.18
C TYR A 103 36.55 16.90 -30.36
N ALA A 104 35.71 17.68 -31.05
CA ALA A 104 34.71 18.53 -30.41
C ALA A 104 33.78 17.76 -29.45
N ASN A 105 33.45 16.50 -29.74
CA ASN A 105 32.58 15.70 -28.85
C ASN A 105 33.29 15.35 -27.54
N GLU A 106 34.54 14.92 -27.62
CA GLU A 106 35.39 14.53 -26.50
C GLU A 106 35.64 15.73 -25.58
N SER A 107 35.91 16.90 -26.16
CA SER A 107 36.07 18.16 -25.42
C SER A 107 34.78 18.55 -24.68
N ILE A 108 33.62 18.42 -25.31
CA ILE A 108 32.31 18.67 -24.66
C ILE A 108 32.05 17.70 -23.52
N ILE A 109 32.37 16.41 -23.70
CA ILE A 109 32.22 15.40 -22.65
C ILE A 109 33.10 15.71 -21.46
N SER A 110 34.38 16.06 -21.71
CA SER A 110 35.32 16.41 -20.64
C SER A 110 34.90 17.66 -19.87
N LEU A 111 34.25 18.62 -20.54
CA LEU A 111 33.79 19.87 -19.93
C LEU A 111 32.47 19.74 -19.17
N LEU A 112 31.53 18.92 -19.68
CA LEU A 112 30.18 18.83 -19.12
C LEU A 112 29.91 17.56 -18.31
N GLY A 113 30.80 16.56 -18.35
CA GLY A 113 30.62 15.27 -17.66
C GLY A 113 29.43 14.45 -18.19
N ARG A 114 28.97 14.70 -19.42
CA ARG A 114 27.81 14.01 -20.00
C ARG A 114 28.22 12.94 -21.00
N GLY A 115 27.44 11.85 -21.06
CA GLY A 115 27.75 10.70 -21.92
C GLY A 115 27.77 11.05 -23.42
N MET A 116 28.70 10.42 -24.15
CA MET A 116 28.93 10.60 -25.60
C MET A 116 27.64 10.46 -26.44
N VAL A 117 26.78 9.51 -26.07
CA VAL A 117 25.51 9.27 -26.79
C VAL A 117 24.59 10.49 -26.70
N ALA A 118 24.42 11.04 -25.50
CA ALA A 118 23.56 12.21 -25.27
C ALA A 118 24.09 13.45 -26.00
N VAL A 119 25.41 13.68 -25.94
CA VAL A 119 26.08 14.80 -26.64
C VAL A 119 25.89 14.71 -28.16
N LYS A 120 26.00 13.52 -28.74
CA LYS A 120 25.76 13.29 -30.18
C LYS A 120 24.29 13.45 -30.56
N GLN A 121 23.38 12.95 -29.73
CA GLN A 121 21.94 13.04 -29.99
C GLN A 121 21.45 14.49 -30.05
N VAL A 122 21.91 15.36 -29.14
CA VAL A 122 21.54 16.79 -29.15
C VAL A 122 21.94 17.46 -30.46
N TRP A 123 23.17 17.22 -30.95
CA TRP A 123 23.61 17.77 -32.22
C TRP A 123 22.77 17.24 -33.39
N THR A 124 22.51 15.93 -33.39
CA THR A 124 21.75 15.25 -34.45
C THR A 124 20.29 15.73 -34.51
N GLU A 125 19.64 15.89 -33.37
CA GLU A 125 18.28 16.45 -33.27
C GLU A 125 18.25 17.84 -33.91
N TYR A 126 19.13 18.75 -33.46
CA TYR A 126 19.16 20.10 -33.99
C TYR A 126 19.46 20.15 -35.49
N THR A 127 20.39 19.35 -36.00
CA THR A 127 20.69 19.33 -37.45
C THR A 127 19.52 18.81 -38.28
N ASN A 128 18.69 17.93 -37.73
CA ASN A 128 17.58 17.32 -38.45
C ASN A 128 16.28 18.14 -38.36
N SER A 129 16.00 18.76 -37.20
CA SER A 129 14.71 19.42 -36.93
C SER A 129 14.81 20.90 -36.54
N THR A 130 16.02 21.46 -36.37
CA THR A 130 16.26 22.84 -35.87
C THR A 130 15.61 23.10 -34.51
N THR A 131 15.36 22.04 -33.74
CA THR A 131 14.73 22.12 -32.42
C THR A 131 15.58 21.38 -31.39
N VAL A 132 15.45 21.79 -30.13
CA VAL A 132 16.01 21.09 -28.97
C VAL A 132 14.91 20.93 -27.94
N THR A 133 14.48 19.68 -27.76
CA THR A 133 13.45 19.26 -26.81
C THR A 133 14.07 18.74 -25.52
N GLU A 134 13.31 18.72 -24.43
CA GLU A 134 13.74 18.13 -23.16
C GLU A 134 13.88 16.60 -23.28
N ALA A 135 14.90 16.01 -22.64
CA ALA A 135 15.04 14.57 -22.65
C ALA A 135 13.89 13.92 -21.87
N LYS A 136 13.23 12.91 -22.44
CA LYS A 136 12.19 12.15 -21.73
C LYS A 136 12.85 11.26 -20.68
N VAL A 137 12.23 11.18 -19.49
CA VAL A 137 12.61 10.21 -18.47
C VAL A 137 12.41 8.80 -19.02
N ALA A 138 13.28 7.84 -18.70
CA ALA A 138 13.02 6.45 -19.07
C ALA A 138 11.80 5.93 -18.28
N ALA A 139 10.69 5.70 -18.95
CA ALA A 139 9.51 5.02 -18.42
C ALA A 139 8.87 4.14 -19.50
N ASN A 140 8.06 3.17 -19.09
CA ASN A 140 7.22 2.40 -20.01
C ASN A 140 6.05 3.28 -20.46
N TYR A 141 6.25 4.03 -21.55
CA TYR A 141 5.19 4.86 -22.16
C TYR A 141 4.31 4.09 -23.15
N ASP A 142 4.69 2.84 -23.45
CA ASP A 142 3.93 1.99 -24.35
C ASP A 142 3.04 1.05 -23.52
N SER A 143 1.73 1.10 -23.76
CA SER A 143 0.82 0.07 -23.25
C SER A 143 1.08 -1.22 -24.05
N HIS A 144 1.82 -2.14 -23.45
CA HIS A 144 1.97 -3.47 -24.01
C HIS A 144 0.65 -4.22 -23.90
N ALA A 145 0.18 -4.80 -25.00
CA ALA A 145 -0.98 -5.68 -24.99
C ALA A 145 -0.73 -6.82 -23.98
N THR A 146 -1.67 -7.05 -23.07
CA THR A 146 -1.61 -8.17 -22.13
C THR A 146 -1.55 -9.47 -22.91
N ARG A 147 -0.69 -10.40 -22.48
CA ARG A 147 -0.53 -11.74 -23.09
C ARG A 147 -1.77 -12.63 -23.00
N ILE A 148 -2.73 -12.24 -22.16
CA ILE A 148 -4.05 -12.88 -22.05
C ILE A 148 -5.05 -11.78 -22.41
N GLU A 149 -5.83 -12.00 -23.45
CA GLU A 149 -6.94 -11.10 -23.77
C GLU A 149 -8.03 -11.27 -22.70
N ASP A 150 -8.48 -10.18 -22.09
CA ASP A 150 -9.54 -10.22 -21.07
C ASP A 150 -10.92 -10.27 -21.72
N THR A 151 -11.19 -11.32 -22.51
CA THR A 151 -12.48 -11.51 -23.15
C THR A 151 -13.40 -12.36 -22.29
N ARG A 152 -14.72 -12.11 -22.38
CA ARG A 152 -15.73 -12.92 -21.68
C ARG A 152 -15.69 -14.41 -22.07
N TYR A 153 -15.24 -14.71 -23.29
CA TYR A 153 -15.11 -16.08 -23.78
C TYR A 153 -13.94 -16.80 -23.07
N ASP A 154 -12.78 -16.17 -22.98
CA ASP A 154 -11.59 -16.75 -22.35
C ASP A 154 -11.81 -16.96 -20.85
N GLN A 155 -12.49 -16.01 -20.19
CA GLN A 155 -12.90 -16.19 -18.80
C GLN A 155 -13.84 -17.38 -18.61
N GLN A 156 -14.81 -17.58 -19.51
CA GLN A 156 -15.73 -18.71 -19.43
C GLN A 156 -15.00 -20.05 -19.63
N LEU A 157 -14.07 -20.10 -20.59
CA LEU A 157 -13.29 -21.30 -20.89
C LEU A 157 -12.40 -21.72 -19.71
N ILE A 158 -11.73 -20.76 -19.06
CA ILE A 158 -10.93 -21.01 -17.84
C ILE A 158 -11.83 -21.53 -16.72
N ARG A 159 -13.01 -20.92 -16.52
CA ARG A 159 -13.98 -21.35 -15.49
C ARG A 159 -14.46 -22.77 -15.73
N ASP A 160 -14.82 -23.12 -16.96
CA ASP A 160 -15.33 -24.45 -17.29
C ASP A 160 -14.26 -25.54 -17.12
N PHE A 161 -13.01 -25.23 -17.47
CA PHE A 161 -11.88 -26.13 -17.19
C PHE A 161 -11.66 -26.38 -15.71
N VAL A 162 -11.68 -25.32 -14.89
CA VAL A 162 -11.53 -25.46 -13.44
C VAL A 162 -12.69 -26.26 -12.88
N ARG A 163 -13.93 -26.01 -13.33
CA ARG A 163 -15.13 -26.76 -12.93
C ARG A 163 -15.05 -28.25 -13.27
N GLU A 164 -14.64 -28.60 -14.49
CA GLU A 164 -14.50 -30.01 -14.91
C GLU A 164 -13.48 -30.76 -14.05
N ARG A 165 -12.33 -30.15 -13.79
CA ARG A 165 -11.29 -30.76 -12.95
C ARG A 165 -11.73 -30.87 -11.49
N LEU A 166 -12.49 -29.91 -10.99
CA LEU A 166 -13.11 -30.00 -9.65
C LEU A 166 -14.14 -31.13 -9.56
N LEU A 167 -15.00 -31.32 -10.57
CA LEU A 167 -15.94 -32.45 -10.63
C LEU A 167 -15.21 -33.80 -10.59
N GLN A 168 -14.03 -33.87 -11.21
CA GLN A 168 -13.16 -35.05 -11.22
C GLN A 168 -12.25 -35.15 -9.99
N ARG A 169 -12.37 -34.24 -9.01
CA ARG A 169 -11.52 -34.15 -7.80
C ARG A 169 -10.02 -34.06 -8.12
N GLN A 170 -9.67 -33.43 -9.24
CA GLN A 170 -8.29 -33.20 -9.63
C GLN A 170 -7.81 -31.85 -9.10
N ARG A 171 -6.62 -31.84 -8.49
CA ARG A 171 -5.95 -30.61 -8.07
C ARG A 171 -5.60 -29.76 -9.31
N THR A 172 -5.95 -28.48 -9.27
CA THR A 172 -5.63 -27.50 -10.32
C THR A 172 -4.82 -26.36 -9.73
N VAL A 173 -3.58 -26.17 -10.21
CA VAL A 173 -2.71 -25.04 -9.84
C VAL A 173 -2.58 -24.04 -11.00
N ALA A 174 -1.99 -22.86 -10.76
CA ALA A 174 -1.75 -21.87 -11.81
C ALA A 174 -0.97 -22.45 -13.01
N HIS A 175 -0.12 -23.44 -12.78
CA HIS A 175 0.57 -24.18 -13.84
C HIS A 175 -0.42 -25.00 -14.71
N ASP A 176 -1.42 -25.66 -14.12
CA ASP A 176 -2.44 -26.40 -14.87
C ASP A 176 -3.27 -25.47 -15.75
N VAL A 177 -3.65 -24.31 -15.22
CA VAL A 177 -4.36 -23.27 -15.98
C VAL A 177 -3.49 -22.71 -17.10
N MET A 178 -2.21 -22.45 -16.83
CA MET A 178 -1.25 -22.01 -17.83
C MET A 178 -1.10 -23.03 -18.98
N MET A 179 -0.98 -24.32 -18.65
CA MET A 179 -0.90 -25.39 -19.66
C MET A 179 -2.21 -25.54 -20.44
N PHE A 180 -3.36 -25.37 -19.78
CA PHE A 180 -4.68 -25.38 -20.42
C PHE A 180 -4.85 -24.23 -21.41
N LEU A 181 -4.48 -23.01 -21.01
CA LEU A 181 -4.51 -21.83 -21.88
C LEU A 181 -3.60 -21.98 -23.08
N HIS A 182 -2.42 -22.59 -22.91
CA HIS A 182 -1.53 -22.89 -24.01
C HIS A 182 -2.11 -23.94 -24.97
N ALA A 183 -2.72 -25.00 -24.45
CA ALA A 183 -3.39 -26.01 -25.27
C ALA A 183 -4.56 -25.45 -26.09
N HIS A 184 -5.20 -24.38 -25.62
CA HIS A 184 -6.30 -23.70 -26.32
C HIS A 184 -5.84 -22.52 -27.19
N ASN A 185 -4.52 -22.33 -27.37
CA ASN A 185 -3.92 -21.22 -28.13
C ASN A 185 -4.29 -19.82 -27.59
N LEU A 186 -4.67 -19.73 -26.31
CA LEU A 186 -4.97 -18.47 -25.64
C LEU A 186 -3.71 -17.82 -25.07
N VAL A 187 -2.65 -18.60 -24.81
CA VAL A 187 -1.36 -18.10 -24.36
C VAL A 187 -0.23 -18.86 -25.04
N ASP A 188 0.72 -18.13 -25.63
CA ASP A 188 1.91 -18.72 -26.21
C ASP A 188 3.13 -18.58 -25.28
N PHE A 189 3.78 -19.71 -24.99
CA PHE A 189 5.06 -19.75 -24.30
C PHE A 189 5.85 -20.99 -24.72
N ASP A 190 7.18 -20.89 -24.61
CA ASP A 190 8.09 -22.00 -24.90
C ASP A 190 8.25 -22.88 -23.65
N PRO A 191 7.76 -24.13 -23.63
CA PRO A 191 7.86 -25.02 -22.47
C PRO A 191 9.29 -25.47 -22.19
N ALA A 192 10.18 -25.46 -23.19
CA ALA A 192 11.59 -25.82 -23.02
C ALA A 192 12.40 -24.69 -22.36
N ASN A 193 11.88 -23.45 -22.40
CA ASN A 193 12.53 -22.28 -21.83
C ASN A 193 11.95 -21.92 -20.46
N LYS A 194 12.72 -22.21 -19.40
CA LYS A 194 12.37 -21.89 -18.01
C LYS A 194 12.01 -20.41 -17.79
N LYS A 195 12.67 -19.47 -18.48
CA LYS A 195 12.35 -18.03 -18.36
C LYS A 195 11.01 -17.69 -18.99
N SER A 196 10.68 -18.32 -20.12
CA SER A 196 9.40 -18.17 -20.82
C SER A 196 8.26 -18.71 -19.95
N MET A 197 8.43 -19.90 -19.40
CA MET A 197 7.49 -20.54 -18.48
C MET A 197 7.25 -19.72 -17.20
N SER A 198 8.31 -19.27 -16.51
CA SER A 198 8.16 -18.44 -15.30
C SER A 198 7.57 -17.05 -15.57
N SER A 199 7.80 -16.48 -16.76
CA SER A 199 7.12 -15.25 -17.17
C SER A 199 5.62 -15.48 -17.39
N CYS A 200 5.26 -16.56 -18.08
CA CYS A 200 3.88 -16.93 -18.35
C CYS A 200 3.10 -17.27 -17.07
N LEU A 201 3.69 -18.04 -16.16
CA LEU A 201 3.06 -18.44 -14.90
C LEU A 201 2.73 -17.23 -14.01
N ARG A 202 3.61 -16.21 -13.98
CA ARG A 202 3.35 -14.97 -13.25
C ARG A 202 2.14 -14.24 -13.82
N ILE A 203 2.03 -14.15 -15.14
CA ILE A 203 0.90 -13.47 -15.81
C ILE A 203 -0.42 -14.19 -15.50
N VAL A 204 -0.44 -15.52 -15.56
CA VAL A 204 -1.62 -16.33 -15.21
C VAL A 204 -1.96 -16.18 -13.72
N GLY A 205 -0.96 -16.16 -12.83
CA GLY A 205 -1.16 -15.93 -11.40
C GLY A 205 -1.78 -14.56 -11.08
N PHE A 206 -1.34 -13.50 -11.75
CA PHE A 206 -1.91 -12.15 -11.63
C PHE A 206 -3.35 -12.06 -12.14
N ALA A 207 -3.68 -12.75 -13.24
CA ALA A 207 -5.05 -12.80 -13.76
C ALA A 207 -6.03 -13.52 -12.81
N ILE A 208 -5.53 -14.50 -12.04
CA ILE A 208 -6.33 -15.24 -11.05
C ILE A 208 -6.49 -14.46 -9.73
N TYR A 209 -5.50 -13.62 -9.36
CA TYR A 209 -5.52 -12.76 -8.16
C TYR A 209 -5.88 -11.31 -8.50
N LEU A 210 -7.07 -11.07 -9.05
CA LEU A 210 -7.60 -9.71 -9.14
C LEU A 210 -8.12 -9.26 -7.77
N LEU A 211 -7.21 -8.89 -6.86
CA LEU A 211 -7.55 -8.12 -5.66
C LEU A 211 -7.96 -6.70 -6.10
N SER A 212 -9.14 -6.25 -5.65
CA SER A 212 -9.68 -4.93 -6.03
C SER A 212 -8.69 -3.80 -5.71
N GLU A 213 -8.35 -3.00 -6.73
CA GLU A 213 -7.51 -1.79 -6.59
C GLU A 213 -8.02 -0.84 -5.50
N LYS A 214 -9.34 -0.84 -5.25
CA LYS A 214 -10.03 0.05 -4.30
C LYS A 214 -9.45 -0.01 -2.88
N ASN A 215 -8.97 -1.17 -2.44
CA ASN A 215 -8.49 -1.36 -1.06
C ASN A 215 -6.97 -1.24 -0.92
N SER A 216 -6.23 -1.13 -2.02
CA SER A 216 -4.76 -1.01 -2.03
C SER A 216 -4.24 0.14 -1.16
N PRO A 217 -4.75 1.39 -1.26
CA PRO A 217 -4.23 2.49 -0.44
C PRO A 217 -4.49 2.29 1.06
N MET A 218 -5.68 1.79 1.43
CA MET A 218 -6.02 1.53 2.84
C MET A 218 -5.13 0.45 3.46
N ARG A 219 -4.76 -0.58 2.68
CA ARG A 219 -3.83 -1.63 3.14
C ARG A 219 -2.41 -1.08 3.32
N ALA A 220 -1.96 -0.20 2.44
CA ALA A 220 -0.66 0.45 2.58
C ALA A 220 -0.60 1.29 3.86
N GLU A 221 -1.64 2.09 4.13
CA GLU A 221 -1.76 2.90 5.35
C GLU A 221 -1.78 2.04 6.63
N TYR A 222 -2.57 0.96 6.65
CA TYR A 222 -2.57 0.00 7.74
C TYR A 222 -1.18 -0.62 7.96
N THR A 223 -0.52 -1.06 6.88
CA THR A 223 0.80 -1.68 6.97
C THR A 223 1.85 -0.72 7.51
N GLN A 224 1.82 0.54 7.04
CA GLN A 224 2.70 1.60 7.54
C GLN A 224 2.46 1.87 9.03
N SER A 225 1.21 1.91 9.46
CA SER A 225 0.84 2.12 10.87
C SER A 225 1.33 0.98 11.77
N MET A 226 1.16 -0.26 11.33
CA MET A 226 1.65 -1.43 12.06
C MET A 226 3.18 -1.48 12.11
N MET A 227 3.85 -1.17 11.00
CA MET A 227 5.32 -1.05 10.96
C MET A 227 5.83 0.05 11.88
N ALA A 228 5.14 1.19 11.94
CA ALA A 228 5.51 2.28 12.84
C ALA A 228 5.39 1.87 14.32
N ASN A 229 4.35 1.11 14.69
CA ASN A 229 4.23 0.55 16.05
C ASN A 229 5.36 -0.44 16.36
N LEU A 230 5.68 -1.34 15.43
CA LEU A 230 6.75 -2.33 15.61
C LEU A 230 8.14 -1.69 15.74
N ASN A 231 8.38 -0.60 15.01
CA ASN A 231 9.65 0.14 15.04
C ASN A 231 9.69 1.22 16.14
N SER A 232 8.64 1.36 16.95
CA SER A 232 8.60 2.26 18.10
C SER A 232 9.58 1.81 19.19
N LEU A 233 10.13 2.76 19.94
CA LEU A 233 10.91 2.46 21.15
C LEU A 233 10.07 1.77 22.23
N GLU A 234 8.77 2.04 22.23
CA GLU A 234 7.77 1.46 23.13
C GLU A 234 6.63 0.90 22.27
N PRO A 235 6.76 -0.32 21.72
CA PRO A 235 5.74 -0.92 20.88
C PRO A 235 4.52 -1.28 21.72
N ARG A 236 3.33 -0.90 21.23
CA ARG A 236 2.06 -1.23 21.88
C ARG A 236 1.72 -2.71 21.64
N PRO A 237 1.24 -3.44 22.66
CA PRO A 237 0.72 -4.80 22.46
C PRO A 237 -0.39 -4.80 21.41
N VAL A 238 -0.49 -5.83 20.58
CA VAL A 238 -1.51 -5.90 19.52
C VAL A 238 -2.46 -7.07 19.82
N VAL A 239 -3.76 -6.78 19.85
CA VAL A 239 -4.83 -7.75 20.10
C VAL A 239 -5.68 -7.85 18.83
N TYR A 240 -5.64 -9.01 18.17
CA TYR A 240 -6.43 -9.26 16.96
C TYR A 240 -7.74 -9.97 17.31
N LEU A 241 -8.83 -9.46 16.75
CA LEU A 241 -10.18 -10.00 16.91
C LEU A 241 -10.70 -10.44 15.55
N ASP A 242 -11.36 -11.58 15.53
CA ASP A 242 -12.02 -12.10 14.34
C ASP A 242 -13.13 -13.08 14.73
N GLU A 243 -14.18 -13.14 13.92
CA GLU A 243 -15.26 -14.10 14.06
C GLU A 243 -15.05 -15.27 13.08
N SER A 244 -14.92 -16.48 13.61
CA SER A 244 -14.82 -17.70 12.80
C SER A 244 -16.05 -18.57 12.95
N TYR A 245 -16.70 -18.89 11.82
CA TYR A 245 -17.80 -19.84 11.81
C TYR A 245 -17.28 -21.29 11.86
N ILE A 246 -17.63 -22.02 12.92
CA ILE A 246 -17.32 -23.44 13.06
C ILE A 246 -18.60 -24.23 12.81
N HIS A 247 -18.67 -24.87 11.66
CA HIS A 247 -19.77 -25.77 11.36
C HIS A 247 -19.52 -27.14 12.00
N GLN A 248 -20.48 -27.66 12.78
CA GLN A 248 -20.44 -29.00 13.40
C GLN A 248 -20.27 -30.18 12.41
N HIS A 249 -20.37 -29.91 11.11
CA HIS A 249 -20.14 -30.88 10.02
C HIS A 249 -19.05 -30.42 9.05
N TYR A 250 -18.07 -29.65 9.52
CA TYR A 250 -16.92 -29.26 8.70
C TYR A 250 -16.09 -30.53 8.41
N ALA A 251 -16.09 -30.99 7.15
CA ALA A 251 -15.21 -32.05 6.72
C ALA A 251 -13.81 -31.46 6.55
N ARG A 252 -12.79 -32.10 7.14
CA ARG A 252 -11.38 -31.68 7.12
C ARG A 252 -10.77 -31.62 5.70
N ASP A 253 -11.44 -32.17 4.69
CA ASP A 253 -10.94 -32.22 3.32
C ASP A 253 -11.26 -30.91 2.57
N GLU A 254 -10.24 -30.05 2.50
CA GLU A 254 -10.17 -28.72 1.86
C GLU A 254 -10.32 -28.74 0.32
N LEU A 255 -11.37 -29.36 -0.21
CA LEU A 255 -11.58 -29.49 -1.66
C LEU A 255 -12.66 -28.56 -2.24
N SER A 256 -13.29 -27.70 -1.43
CA SER A 256 -14.33 -26.77 -1.91
C SER A 256 -13.74 -25.40 -2.25
N LEU A 257 -13.33 -25.21 -3.50
CA LEU A 257 -13.28 -23.88 -4.11
C LEU A 257 -14.72 -23.42 -4.34
N TYR A 258 -15.10 -22.31 -3.73
CA TYR A 258 -16.43 -21.73 -3.82
C TYR A 258 -16.37 -20.44 -4.65
N ASP A 259 -17.13 -20.40 -5.74
CA ASP A 259 -17.40 -19.15 -6.48
C ASP A 259 -18.65 -18.49 -5.87
N PRO A 260 -18.54 -17.31 -5.24
CA PRO A 260 -19.66 -16.62 -4.61
C PRO A 260 -20.80 -16.26 -5.56
N ASN A 261 -20.58 -16.29 -6.88
CA ASN A 261 -21.56 -15.92 -7.89
C ASN A 261 -22.18 -17.12 -8.62
N ASP A 262 -21.89 -18.36 -8.23
CA ASP A 262 -22.41 -19.56 -8.90
C ASP A 262 -23.63 -20.15 -8.17
N GLU A 263 -24.83 -19.72 -8.57
CA GLU A 263 -26.11 -20.12 -7.96
C GLU A 263 -26.47 -21.61 -8.17
N GLN A 264 -25.68 -22.37 -8.94
CA GLN A 264 -25.97 -23.78 -9.27
C GLN A 264 -25.18 -24.81 -8.44
N ASP A 265 -24.24 -24.40 -7.59
CA ASP A 265 -23.47 -25.32 -6.75
C ASP A 265 -24.25 -25.79 -5.50
N LEU A 266 -24.89 -26.96 -5.59
CA LEU A 266 -25.68 -27.57 -4.52
C LEU A 266 -24.89 -28.71 -3.83
N GLN A 267 -24.24 -28.42 -2.70
CA GLN A 267 -23.45 -29.41 -1.95
C GLN A 267 -24.30 -30.25 -0.95
N VAL A 268 -24.08 -31.57 -0.90
CA VAL A 268 -24.70 -32.50 0.06
C VAL A 268 -23.73 -32.80 1.23
N LYS A 269 -24.15 -32.54 2.47
CA LYS A 269 -23.31 -32.62 3.70
C LYS A 269 -23.24 -34.03 4.30
N ALA A 270 -22.06 -34.44 4.77
CA ALA A 270 -21.84 -35.63 5.59
C ALA A 270 -21.40 -35.26 7.03
N MET A 271 -21.80 -36.05 8.03
CA MET A 271 -21.57 -35.79 9.46
C MET A 271 -20.41 -36.64 10.03
N ALA A 272 -19.50 -36.04 10.81
CA ALA A 272 -18.57 -36.77 11.69
C ALA A 272 -18.14 -35.91 12.89
N GLU A 273 -18.00 -36.54 14.06
CA GLU A 273 -17.66 -35.96 15.37
C GLU A 273 -16.14 -35.83 15.58
N GLY A 274 -15.67 -34.73 16.16
CA GLY A 274 -14.26 -34.57 16.54
C GLY A 274 -13.98 -33.41 17.49
N SER A 275 -13.37 -33.72 18.64
CA SER A 275 -12.91 -32.80 19.70
C SER A 275 -11.41 -32.49 19.59
N ARG A 276 -10.92 -31.27 19.97
CA ARG A 276 -9.48 -31.01 20.25
C ARG A 276 -9.12 -29.65 20.93
N HIS A 277 -8.40 -29.79 22.06
CA HIS A 277 -7.22 -29.12 22.70
C HIS A 277 -6.98 -27.59 22.75
N ASP A 278 -6.58 -27.14 23.96
CA ASP A 278 -6.49 -25.78 24.52
C ASP A 278 -5.04 -25.26 24.69
N GLU A 279 -4.67 -24.10 24.12
CA GLU A 279 -3.54 -23.27 24.58
C GLU A 279 -3.73 -21.76 24.25
N GLY A 280 -3.75 -20.89 25.28
CA GLY A 280 -3.40 -19.45 25.20
C GLY A 280 -4.44 -18.45 24.67
N ILE A 281 -5.74 -18.70 24.86
CA ILE A 281 -6.80 -17.89 24.25
C ILE A 281 -7.40 -16.89 25.23
N LEU A 282 -7.57 -15.63 24.80
CA LEU A 282 -8.30 -14.59 25.52
C LEU A 282 -9.68 -14.41 24.91
N ALA A 283 -10.68 -14.29 25.77
CA ALA A 283 -12.08 -13.97 25.45
C ALA A 283 -12.71 -14.86 24.35
N VAL A 284 -12.43 -16.16 24.36
CA VAL A 284 -13.23 -17.09 23.55
C VAL A 284 -14.63 -17.14 24.10
N ASP A 285 -15.58 -16.82 23.22
CA ASP A 285 -16.97 -17.16 23.40
C ASP A 285 -17.41 -18.09 22.25
N ILE A 286 -18.18 -19.11 22.59
CA ILE A 286 -18.76 -20.01 21.61
C ILE A 286 -20.21 -19.57 21.44
N PHE A 287 -20.43 -18.75 20.40
CA PHE A 287 -21.75 -18.33 20.03
C PHE A 287 -22.54 -19.50 19.40
N GLU A 288 -23.46 -20.07 20.16
CA GLU A 288 -24.43 -21.03 19.63
C GLU A 288 -25.63 -20.28 19.03
N GLY A 289 -25.66 -20.17 17.70
CA GLY A 289 -26.82 -19.66 16.99
C GLY A 289 -28.03 -20.59 17.18
N GLY A 290 -29.09 -20.07 17.82
CA GLY A 290 -30.40 -20.71 17.87
C GLY A 290 -30.85 -21.00 19.31
N SER A 291 -31.78 -20.18 19.83
CA SER A 291 -32.56 -20.61 21.00
C SER A 291 -33.39 -21.83 20.59
N ARG A 292 -33.36 -22.91 21.38
CA ARG A 292 -34.26 -24.07 21.24
C ARG A 292 -35.70 -23.58 21.05
N GLY A 293 -36.18 -23.55 19.81
CA GLY A 293 -37.56 -23.18 19.45
C GLY A 293 -37.78 -21.90 18.65
N GLN A 294 -36.75 -21.13 18.24
CA GLN A 294 -36.92 -20.05 17.25
C GLN A 294 -36.30 -20.42 15.89
N LYS A 295 -36.90 -19.92 14.80
CA LYS A 295 -36.43 -20.14 13.43
C LYS A 295 -34.98 -19.63 13.32
N GLU A 296 -34.04 -20.56 13.16
CA GLU A 296 -32.66 -20.25 12.81
C GLU A 296 -32.64 -19.38 11.55
N THR A 297 -31.97 -18.23 11.64
CA THR A 297 -31.57 -17.51 10.43
C THR A 297 -30.50 -18.35 9.75
N LYS A 298 -30.58 -18.47 8.41
CA LYS A 298 -29.61 -19.24 7.60
C LYS A 298 -28.17 -18.70 7.69
N ASP A 299 -28.00 -17.55 8.33
CA ASP A 299 -26.78 -16.76 8.43
C ASP A 299 -26.59 -16.29 9.89
N TYR A 300 -25.39 -16.50 10.43
CA TYR A 300 -25.02 -16.09 11.79
C TYR A 300 -24.94 -14.56 11.91
N HIS A 301 -24.74 -13.85 10.79
CA HIS A 301 -24.77 -12.38 10.77
C HIS A 301 -26.11 -11.79 11.20
N GLY A 302 -27.20 -12.56 11.15
CA GLY A 302 -28.50 -12.14 11.67
C GLY A 302 -28.63 -12.21 13.19
N MET A 303 -27.75 -12.99 13.85
CA MET A 303 -27.81 -13.24 15.29
C MET A 303 -26.61 -12.66 16.06
N PHE A 304 -25.48 -12.49 15.37
CA PHE A 304 -24.29 -11.81 15.89
C PHE A 304 -24.44 -10.29 15.65
N ASP A 305 -25.18 -9.64 16.54
CA ASP A 305 -25.49 -8.23 16.45
C ASP A 305 -24.55 -7.35 17.29
N HIS A 306 -24.75 -6.03 17.21
CA HIS A 306 -23.94 -5.07 17.95
C HIS A 306 -24.06 -5.24 19.48
N GLN A 307 -25.25 -5.56 19.98
CA GLN A 307 -25.48 -5.67 21.42
C GLN A 307 -24.70 -6.87 21.98
N TYR A 308 -24.75 -8.00 21.28
CA TYR A 308 -23.94 -9.16 21.62
C TYR A 308 -22.44 -8.83 21.58
N PHE A 309 -21.99 -8.21 20.49
CA PHE A 309 -20.58 -7.84 20.35
C PHE A 309 -20.11 -6.86 21.44
N ALA A 310 -20.91 -5.87 21.84
CA ALA A 310 -20.55 -4.93 22.89
C ALA A 310 -20.41 -5.61 24.28
N ILE A 311 -21.29 -6.57 24.59
CA ILE A 311 -21.19 -7.37 25.82
C ILE A 311 -19.91 -8.21 25.80
N TRP A 312 -19.66 -8.91 24.69
CA TRP A 312 -18.45 -9.70 24.51
C TRP A 312 -17.18 -8.85 24.57
N PHE A 313 -17.18 -7.69 23.93
CA PHE A 313 -16.05 -6.75 23.91
C PHE A 313 -15.77 -6.21 25.32
N SER A 314 -16.79 -5.96 26.14
CA SER A 314 -16.60 -5.60 27.55
C SER A 314 -15.89 -6.70 28.32
N ALA A 315 -16.27 -7.97 28.10
CA ALA A 315 -15.62 -9.12 28.74
C ALA A 315 -14.17 -9.29 28.28
N LEU A 316 -13.87 -9.00 27.00
CA LEU A 316 -12.49 -8.93 26.50
C LEU A 316 -11.68 -7.87 27.26
N LEU A 317 -12.20 -6.65 27.41
CA LEU A 317 -11.51 -5.58 28.13
C LEU A 317 -11.26 -5.94 29.60
N ASP A 318 -12.23 -6.58 30.28
CA ASP A 318 -12.05 -7.08 31.64
C ASP A 318 -10.94 -8.13 31.73
N GLN A 319 -10.78 -8.97 30.71
CA GLN A 319 -9.68 -9.92 30.64
C GLN A 319 -8.35 -9.23 30.38
N LEU A 320 -8.27 -8.27 29.46
CA LEU A 320 -7.03 -7.50 29.23
C LEU A 320 -6.54 -6.85 30.52
N ASP A 321 -7.45 -6.26 31.30
CA ASP A 321 -7.15 -5.71 32.63
C ASP A 321 -6.61 -6.78 33.59
N ALA A 322 -7.24 -7.96 33.63
CA ALA A 322 -6.81 -9.07 34.47
C ALA A 322 -5.43 -9.64 34.08
N PHE A 323 -5.07 -9.56 32.80
CA PHE A 323 -3.75 -9.96 32.28
C PHE A 323 -2.71 -8.83 32.35
N GLY A 324 -3.08 -7.64 32.83
CA GLY A 324 -2.19 -6.49 32.90
C GLY A 324 -1.79 -5.94 31.53
N VAL A 325 -2.62 -6.14 30.51
CA VAL A 325 -2.40 -5.63 29.15
C VAL A 325 -3.06 -4.26 29.05
N TYR A 326 -2.26 -3.22 28.96
CA TYR A 326 -2.70 -1.83 28.83
C TYR A 326 -2.14 -1.19 27.56
N ASN A 327 -2.75 -0.10 27.10
CA ASN A 327 -2.27 0.65 25.93
C ASN A 327 -2.08 -0.23 24.69
N SER A 328 -2.93 -1.26 24.51
CA SER A 328 -2.85 -2.17 23.36
C SER A 328 -3.59 -1.62 22.14
N LEU A 329 -3.10 -1.95 20.94
CA LEU A 329 -3.84 -1.77 19.70
C LEU A 329 -4.81 -2.94 19.53
N ILE A 330 -6.11 -2.66 19.50
CA ILE A 330 -7.14 -3.67 19.24
C ILE A 330 -7.51 -3.60 17.75
N VAL A 331 -7.29 -4.69 17.02
CA VAL A 331 -7.44 -4.79 15.57
C VAL A 331 -8.61 -5.72 15.25
N LEU A 332 -9.57 -5.20 14.48
CA LEU A 332 -10.82 -5.84 14.11
C LEU A 332 -11.06 -5.64 12.60
N ASP A 333 -11.94 -6.44 12.03
CA ASP A 333 -12.37 -6.30 10.64
C ASP A 333 -13.31 -5.07 10.47
N ASN A 334 -13.81 -4.85 9.25
CA ASN A 334 -14.65 -3.69 8.93
C ASN A 334 -16.17 -4.02 8.98
N ALA A 335 -16.57 -5.01 9.76
CA ALA A 335 -17.97 -5.42 9.83
C ALA A 335 -18.87 -4.32 10.42
N LYS A 336 -20.15 -4.31 10.00
CA LYS A 336 -21.07 -3.19 10.27
C LYS A 336 -21.34 -2.99 11.76
N TYR A 337 -21.46 -4.08 12.52
CA TYR A 337 -21.79 -4.04 13.95
C TYR A 337 -20.65 -3.51 14.85
N HIS A 338 -19.41 -3.48 14.35
CA HIS A 338 -18.27 -2.83 15.03
C HIS A 338 -18.37 -1.29 15.01
N LYS A 339 -19.11 -0.74 14.05
CA LYS A 339 -19.21 0.72 13.78
C LYS A 339 -20.53 1.32 14.25
N THR A 340 -21.30 0.58 15.05
CA THR A 340 -22.56 1.11 15.59
C THR A 340 -22.27 2.31 16.47
N LEU A 341 -23.02 3.38 16.23
CA LEU A 341 -22.88 4.63 16.97
C LEU A 341 -23.70 4.55 18.27
N PRO A 342 -23.32 5.31 19.31
CA PRO A 342 -24.01 5.29 20.59
C PRO A 342 -25.52 5.54 20.46
N PRO A 343 -26.34 4.95 21.34
CA PRO A 343 -27.77 5.22 21.39
C PRO A 343 -28.07 6.72 21.48
N GLY A 344 -29.06 7.18 20.71
CA GLY A 344 -29.43 8.60 20.63
C GLY A 344 -28.66 9.41 19.59
N THR A 345 -27.70 8.81 18.88
CA THR A 345 -27.04 9.45 17.74
C THR A 345 -28.07 9.77 16.63
N PRO A 346 -28.09 11.00 16.08
CA PRO A 346 -28.99 11.35 15.00
C PRO A 346 -28.84 10.43 13.78
N HIS A 347 -29.95 10.00 13.19
CA HIS A 347 -29.96 9.17 11.99
C HIS A 347 -31.01 9.63 10.97
N SER A 348 -30.82 9.26 9.70
CA SER A 348 -31.68 9.68 8.57
C SER A 348 -33.17 9.34 8.73
N GLY A 349 -33.49 8.33 9.56
CA GLY A 349 -34.85 7.88 9.84
C GLY A 349 -35.66 8.83 10.73
N MET A 350 -35.00 9.65 11.56
CA MET A 350 -35.65 10.53 12.56
C MET A 350 -36.69 11.47 11.95
N LEU A 351 -37.72 11.83 12.72
CA LEU A 351 -38.71 12.82 12.30
C LEU A 351 -38.06 14.20 12.13
N LYS A 352 -38.66 15.07 11.29
CA LYS A 352 -38.14 16.44 11.09
C LYS A 352 -38.01 17.20 12.41
N ALA A 353 -39.02 17.10 13.29
CA ALA A 353 -39.00 17.74 14.60
C ALA A 353 -37.85 17.23 15.48
N GLU A 354 -37.60 15.91 15.48
CA GLU A 354 -36.49 15.31 16.22
C GLU A 354 -35.13 15.76 15.68
N MET A 355 -34.98 15.86 14.35
CA MET A 355 -33.76 16.41 13.74
C MET A 355 -33.54 17.88 14.11
N GLN A 356 -34.61 18.68 14.16
CA GLN A 356 -34.52 20.07 14.62
C GLN A 356 -34.11 20.14 16.09
N SER A 357 -34.69 19.31 16.96
CA SER A 357 -34.29 19.19 18.36
C SER A 357 -32.83 18.75 18.52
N ALA A 358 -32.37 17.79 17.71
CA ALA A 358 -30.97 17.36 17.68
C ALA A 358 -30.03 18.48 17.21
N CYS A 359 -30.42 19.24 16.18
CA CYS A 359 -29.65 20.40 15.76
C CYS A 359 -29.55 21.44 16.90
N LEU A 360 -30.64 21.70 17.63
CA LEU A 360 -30.62 22.62 18.77
C LEU A 360 -29.72 22.12 19.90
N SER A 361 -29.78 20.82 20.24
CA SER A 361 -28.98 20.26 21.34
C SER A 361 -27.49 20.24 21.01
N ILE A 362 -27.13 20.03 19.75
CA ILE A 362 -25.74 20.01 19.27
C ILE A 362 -25.22 21.43 18.97
N GLY A 363 -26.12 22.42 18.78
CA GLY A 363 -25.77 23.79 18.41
C GLY A 363 -25.56 24.00 16.91
N ILE A 364 -26.17 23.18 16.06
CA ILE A 364 -26.13 23.29 14.60
C ILE A 364 -27.21 24.28 14.11
N PRO A 365 -26.86 25.37 13.41
CA PRO A 365 -27.84 26.31 12.90
C PRO A 365 -28.68 25.70 11.77
N PHE A 366 -30.00 25.87 11.85
CA PHE A 366 -30.94 25.48 10.80
C PHE A 366 -32.07 26.50 10.64
N ASP A 367 -32.68 26.48 9.46
CA ASP A 367 -33.86 27.28 9.17
C ASP A 367 -35.12 26.43 9.42
N HIS A 368 -36.20 27.01 9.96
CA HIS A 368 -37.45 26.28 10.18
C HIS A 368 -38.07 25.72 8.88
N SER A 369 -37.79 26.36 7.74
CA SER A 369 -38.16 25.89 6.40
C SER A 369 -37.29 24.75 5.88
N ASP A 370 -36.14 24.45 6.49
CA ASP A 370 -35.24 23.38 6.06
C ASP A 370 -36.00 22.05 5.98
N LEU A 371 -35.90 21.37 4.84
CA LEU A 371 -36.49 20.04 4.65
C LEU A 371 -35.65 18.97 5.35
N LYS A 372 -36.26 17.82 5.63
CA LYS A 372 -35.61 16.68 6.31
C LYS A 372 -34.24 16.31 5.69
N PRO A 373 -34.04 16.25 4.36
CA PRO A 373 -32.73 15.96 3.78
C PRO A 373 -31.65 17.01 4.09
N ALA A 374 -32.01 18.30 4.15
CA ALA A 374 -31.09 19.38 4.46
C ALA A 374 -30.65 19.35 5.93
N LEU A 375 -31.61 19.10 6.84
CA LEU A 375 -31.32 18.88 8.25
C LEU A 375 -30.42 17.65 8.47
N TRP A 376 -30.73 16.55 7.78
CA TRP A 376 -29.92 15.34 7.84
C TRP A 376 -28.50 15.57 7.31
N ALA A 377 -28.31 16.31 6.22
CA ALA A 377 -26.98 16.60 5.69
C ALA A 377 -26.09 17.34 6.72
N LYS A 378 -26.67 18.30 7.45
CA LYS A 378 -25.98 19.02 8.54
C LYS A 378 -25.64 18.10 9.71
N LEU A 379 -26.59 17.27 10.16
CA LEU A 379 -26.40 16.32 11.24
C LEU A 379 -25.40 15.22 10.87
N MET A 380 -25.47 14.68 9.66
CA MET A 380 -24.58 13.63 9.16
C MET A 380 -23.12 14.10 9.17
N HIS A 381 -22.86 15.33 8.73
CA HIS A 381 -21.50 15.89 8.77
C HIS A 381 -20.98 15.99 10.21
N HIS A 382 -21.82 16.43 11.14
CA HIS A 382 -21.45 16.46 12.56
C HIS A 382 -21.19 15.06 13.10
N VAL A 383 -22.07 14.09 12.82
CA VAL A 383 -21.94 12.70 13.26
C VAL A 383 -20.63 12.08 12.74
N GLN A 384 -20.33 12.23 11.46
CA GLN A 384 -19.10 11.69 10.85
C GLN A 384 -17.81 12.28 11.43
N THR A 385 -17.87 13.52 11.94
CA THR A 385 -16.68 14.24 12.41
C THR A 385 -16.48 14.13 13.92
N ASN A 386 -17.56 13.97 14.69
CA ASN A 386 -17.51 14.15 16.15
C ASN A 386 -18.02 12.93 16.95
N VAL A 387 -18.68 11.95 16.32
CA VAL A 387 -19.24 10.79 17.02
C VAL A 387 -18.40 9.56 16.71
N GLU A 388 -17.73 9.05 17.73
CA GLU A 388 -16.98 7.80 17.67
C GLU A 388 -17.93 6.60 17.90
N PRO A 389 -17.68 5.44 17.26
CA PRO A 389 -18.42 4.21 17.53
C PRO A 389 -18.37 3.78 19.00
N GLU A 390 -19.41 3.08 19.47
CA GLU A 390 -19.51 2.66 20.87
C GLU A 390 -18.32 1.80 21.32
N ILE A 391 -17.89 0.86 20.47
CA ILE A 391 -16.74 -0.02 20.71
C ILE A 391 -15.43 0.77 20.89
N PHE A 392 -15.27 1.85 20.13
CA PHE A 392 -14.10 2.74 20.25
C PHE A 392 -14.11 3.45 21.60
N LEU A 393 -15.28 3.96 22.01
CA LEU A 393 -15.43 4.62 23.32
C LEU A 393 -15.14 3.65 24.47
N MET A 394 -15.57 2.39 24.36
CA MET A 394 -15.28 1.35 25.36
C MET A 394 -13.77 1.09 25.49
N ALA A 395 -13.06 0.90 24.37
CA ALA A 395 -11.62 0.67 24.36
C ALA A 395 -10.85 1.87 24.94
N LYS A 396 -11.19 3.08 24.47
CA LYS A 396 -10.58 4.35 24.89
C LYS A 396 -10.78 4.61 26.38
N ALA A 397 -11.95 4.29 26.93
CA ALA A 397 -12.24 4.43 28.36
C ALA A 397 -11.36 3.50 29.24
N ARG A 398 -10.89 2.39 28.68
CA ARG A 398 -9.96 1.45 29.32
C ARG A 398 -8.48 1.71 28.96
N GLY A 399 -8.20 2.76 28.19
CA GLY A 399 -6.83 3.16 27.84
C GLY A 399 -6.18 2.35 26.72
N HIS A 400 -6.99 1.79 25.81
CA HIS A 400 -6.55 1.14 24.57
C HIS A 400 -6.73 2.07 23.36
#